data_AF-E3JSE3-F1
#
_entry.id   AF-E3JSE3-F1
#
_cell.length_a   1.000
_cell.length_b   1.000
_cell.length_c   1.000
_cell.angle_alpha   90.00
_cell.angle_beta   90.00
_cell.angle_gamma   90.00
#
_symmetry.space_group_name_H-M   'P 1'
#
loop_
_entity.id
_entity.type
_entity.pdbx_description
1 polymer ?
#
loop_
_entity_poly.entity_id
_entity_poly.type
_entity_poly.pdbx_seq_one_letter_code
_entity_poly.pdbx_strand_id
1 'polypeptide(L)'
;MATQKKLSHPMLGRSISDIFEQLEQKINPGSTYGQLFYSTSVAFTDPQTQQEKNILVKLCGYGSAITALIENHVYLVSGKFIPRNIKTTPVFHYDSDTIINLGETAQFSQSMCDKPSVLGLDVVVSKKEVIDSDGDCASKTLHVILQHTHYDPVTKSQVQFKSLYHVGGRKNFANTFGLFQLGREVLISGNIVGYSEDQFMWIVNAISISITSGSQSTTTQSSRSTQKPELVSRRPGLISIEDQPEPAHIEPQTQSIPNPGLLTPPNTVSQEAEVQSNTPDAPESGNYYDSIVSTSGKKRTKKEILADAKRAKKNLSTATPYVGY
;
A
#
# COMPACT_ATOMS: atom_id res chain seq x y z
N MET A 1 -26.47 -12.52 4.34
CA MET A 1 -25.17 -12.08 4.90
C MET A 1 -24.69 -10.90 4.08
N ALA A 2 -24.25 -9.81 4.71
CA ALA A 2 -23.43 -8.83 4.01
C ALA A 2 -22.04 -9.45 3.80
N THR A 3 -21.53 -9.48 2.56
CA THR A 3 -20.13 -9.80 2.32
C THR A 3 -19.27 -8.80 3.09
N GLN A 4 -18.47 -9.28 4.05
CA GLN A 4 -17.45 -8.43 4.68
C GLN A 4 -16.64 -7.77 3.57
N LYS A 5 -16.60 -6.43 3.56
CA LYS A 5 -15.74 -5.69 2.64
C LYS A 5 -14.33 -6.17 2.90
N LYS A 6 -13.70 -6.79 1.89
CA LYS A 6 -12.30 -7.21 1.99
C LYS A 6 -11.45 -5.95 2.11
N LEU A 7 -11.02 -5.66 3.34
CA LEU A 7 -10.14 -4.53 3.63
C LEU A 7 -8.83 -4.68 2.84
N SER A 8 -8.24 -3.56 2.44
CA SER A 8 -6.96 -3.54 1.76
C SER A 8 -6.02 -2.67 2.57
N HIS A 9 -4.88 -3.24 2.91
CA HIS A 9 -3.84 -2.66 3.74
C HIS A 9 -2.56 -2.60 2.89
N PRO A 10 -2.44 -1.57 2.03
CA PRO A 10 -1.43 -1.55 0.98
C PRO A 10 -0.03 -1.25 1.52
N MET A 11 0.97 -1.81 0.82
CA MET A 11 2.36 -1.34 0.87
C MET A 11 2.70 -0.73 -0.48
N LEU A 12 2.75 0.60 -0.52
CA LEU A 12 3.21 1.36 -1.68
C LEU A 12 4.72 1.54 -1.60
N GLY A 13 5.41 1.45 -2.73
CA GLY A 13 6.85 1.57 -2.83
C GLY A 13 7.27 2.59 -3.89
N ARG A 14 8.45 3.17 -3.70
CA ARG A 14 9.19 3.94 -4.69
C ARG A 14 10.66 3.57 -4.61
N SER A 15 11.22 3.07 -5.70
CA SER A 15 12.62 2.67 -5.80
C SER A 15 13.28 3.30 -7.01
N ILE A 16 14.60 3.41 -6.94
CA ILE A 16 15.43 3.42 -8.14
C ILE A 16 15.58 1.94 -8.54
N SER A 17 15.42 1.64 -9.82
CA SER A 17 15.47 0.28 -10.36
C SER A 17 16.35 0.26 -11.59
N ASP A 18 17.48 -0.44 -11.47
CA ASP A 18 18.37 -0.80 -12.57
C ASP A 18 17.81 -2.03 -13.30
N ILE A 19 17.60 -1.92 -14.61
CA ILE A 19 16.96 -2.96 -15.43
C ILE A 19 18.04 -3.73 -16.17
N PHE A 20 18.50 -4.85 -15.60
CA PHE A 20 19.57 -5.66 -16.18
C PHE A 20 19.07 -6.85 -17.03
N GLU A 21 17.76 -7.10 -17.09
CA GLU A 21 17.17 -8.14 -17.94
C GLU A 21 15.71 -7.80 -18.29
N GLN A 22 15.36 -7.86 -19.58
CA GLN A 22 13.97 -7.85 -20.01
C GLN A 22 13.39 -9.29 -20.11
N LEU A 23 12.33 -9.56 -19.36
CA LEU A 23 11.68 -10.88 -19.31
C LEU A 23 10.56 -11.04 -20.35
N GLU A 24 10.06 -12.27 -20.53
CA GLU A 24 8.96 -12.57 -21.45
C GLU A 24 7.71 -11.73 -21.13
N GLN A 25 7.28 -10.92 -22.10
CA GLN A 25 6.11 -10.05 -21.99
C GLN A 25 4.81 -10.81 -22.27
N LYS A 26 3.78 -10.62 -21.44
CA LYS A 26 2.44 -11.22 -21.65
C LYS A 26 1.51 -10.23 -22.35
N ILE A 27 1.71 -10.07 -23.66
CA ILE A 27 0.86 -9.28 -24.56
C ILE A 27 -0.02 -10.23 -25.39
N ASN A 28 -1.33 -10.00 -25.41
CA ASN A 28 -2.26 -10.84 -26.18
C ASN A 28 -2.10 -10.59 -27.69
N PRO A 29 -2.21 -11.62 -28.56
CA PRO A 29 -2.21 -11.44 -30.01
C PRO A 29 -3.24 -10.38 -30.48
N GLY A 30 -2.79 -9.42 -31.28
CA GLY A 30 -3.62 -8.29 -31.74
C GLY A 30 -3.80 -7.15 -30.72
N SER A 31 -3.16 -7.20 -29.55
CA SER A 31 -3.05 -6.09 -28.60
C SER A 31 -1.68 -5.42 -28.72
N THR A 32 -1.64 -4.10 -28.53
CA THR A 32 -0.38 -3.36 -28.29
C THR A 32 -0.03 -3.26 -26.81
N TYR A 33 -1.00 -3.51 -25.92
CA TYR A 33 -0.85 -3.46 -24.46
C TYR A 33 -0.89 -4.85 -23.81
N GLY A 34 -0.12 -5.01 -22.74
CA GLY A 34 -0.14 -6.21 -21.91
C GLY A 34 0.71 -6.05 -20.64
N GLN A 35 1.07 -7.17 -20.03
CA GLN A 35 1.96 -7.17 -18.87
C GLN A 35 3.41 -7.23 -19.31
N LEU A 36 4.21 -6.29 -18.81
CA LEU A 36 5.64 -6.18 -19.05
C LEU A 36 6.38 -6.65 -17.79
N PHE A 37 7.51 -7.33 -17.97
CA PHE A 37 8.27 -7.95 -16.87
C PHE A 37 9.77 -7.72 -17.07
N TYR A 38 10.46 -7.47 -15.97
CA TYR A 38 11.90 -7.21 -15.95
C TYR A 38 12.53 -7.78 -14.68
N SER A 39 13.82 -8.11 -14.72
CA SER A 39 14.62 -8.32 -13.52
C SER A 39 15.27 -7.00 -13.11
N THR A 40 15.17 -6.70 -11.83
CA THR A 40 15.86 -5.59 -11.16
C THR A 40 16.30 -6.06 -9.78
N SER A 41 16.98 -5.21 -9.02
CA SER A 41 17.32 -5.49 -7.63
C SER A 41 16.86 -4.39 -6.68
N VAL A 42 16.79 -4.73 -5.40
CA VAL A 42 16.70 -3.78 -4.30
C VAL A 42 17.95 -3.96 -3.46
N ALA A 43 18.77 -2.90 -3.43
CA ALA A 43 20.05 -2.85 -2.73
C ALA A 43 19.88 -2.32 -1.30
N PHE A 44 20.62 -2.90 -0.35
CA PHE A 44 20.75 -2.41 1.02
C PHE A 44 22.16 -2.67 1.55
N THR A 45 22.55 -1.94 2.59
CA THR A 45 23.83 -2.19 3.28
C THR A 45 23.67 -3.37 4.25
N ASP A 46 24.43 -4.44 4.07
CA ASP A 46 24.42 -5.58 4.99
C ASP A 46 25.02 -5.13 6.35
N PRO A 47 24.30 -5.28 7.48
CA PRO A 47 24.74 -4.76 8.77
C PRO A 47 25.98 -5.48 9.31
N GLN A 48 26.23 -6.74 8.92
CA GLN A 48 27.38 -7.51 9.42
C GLN A 48 28.64 -7.24 8.59
N THR A 49 28.51 -7.19 7.26
CA THR A 49 29.67 -7.04 6.36
C THR A 49 29.96 -5.60 5.96
N GLN A 50 29.00 -4.68 6.16
CA GLN A 50 29.03 -3.29 5.68
C GLN A 50 29.21 -3.17 4.15
N GLN A 51 28.81 -4.22 3.41
CA GLN A 51 28.85 -4.26 1.95
C GLN A 51 27.43 -4.14 1.37
N GLU A 52 27.34 -3.70 0.11
CA GLU A 52 26.09 -3.69 -0.63
C GLU A 52 25.62 -5.13 -0.90
N LYS A 53 24.38 -5.42 -0.49
CA LYS A 53 23.68 -6.67 -0.76
C LYS A 53 22.45 -6.39 -1.62
N ASN A 54 22.33 -7.13 -2.72
CA ASN A 54 21.24 -7.00 -3.68
C ASN A 54 20.32 -8.21 -3.60
N ILE A 55 19.01 -7.96 -3.48
CA ILE A 55 17.98 -8.98 -3.61
C ILE A 55 17.27 -8.79 -4.96
N LEU A 56 17.20 -9.86 -5.74
CA LEU A 56 16.47 -9.92 -7.01
C LEU A 56 14.98 -9.60 -6.79
N VAL A 57 14.43 -8.71 -7.61
CA VAL A 57 13.02 -8.33 -7.62
C VAL A 57 12.49 -8.41 -9.05
N LYS A 58 11.33 -9.04 -9.24
CA LYS A 58 10.64 -9.03 -10.53
C LYS A 58 9.82 -7.74 -10.61
N LEU A 59 10.24 -6.82 -11.48
CA LEU A 59 9.53 -5.59 -11.76
C LEU A 59 8.46 -5.89 -12.81
N CYS A 60 7.21 -5.49 -12.55
CA CYS A 60 6.07 -5.76 -13.43
C CYS A 60 5.22 -4.50 -13.63
N GLY A 61 4.80 -4.25 -14.87
CA GLY A 61 3.87 -3.17 -15.19
C GLY A 61 2.83 -3.60 -16.20
N TYR A 62 1.82 -2.76 -16.39
CA TYR A 62 0.90 -2.86 -17.52
C TYR A 62 1.16 -1.69 -18.45
N GLY A 63 1.40 -1.94 -19.73
CA GLY A 63 1.81 -0.89 -20.66
C GLY A 63 1.86 -1.36 -22.10
N SER A 64 2.27 -0.46 -23.00
CA SER A 64 2.53 -0.77 -24.40
C SER A 64 3.94 -1.32 -24.57
N ALA A 65 4.14 -2.24 -25.52
CA ALA A 65 5.49 -2.69 -25.91
C ALA A 65 6.40 -1.52 -26.35
N ILE A 66 5.81 -0.44 -26.89
CA ILE A 66 6.51 0.76 -27.36
C ILE A 66 7.05 1.59 -26.18
N THR A 67 6.41 1.50 -25.01
CA THR A 67 6.78 2.19 -23.78
C THR A 67 7.39 1.21 -22.76
N ALA A 68 8.01 0.13 -23.25
CA ALA A 68 8.74 -0.80 -22.41
C ALA A 68 9.97 -0.13 -21.79
N LEU A 69 10.36 -0.61 -20.60
CA LEU A 69 11.64 -0.23 -20.00
C LEU A 69 12.76 -0.89 -20.80
N ILE A 70 13.87 -0.17 -20.93
CA ILE A 70 15.02 -0.58 -21.72
C ILE A 70 16.01 -1.27 -20.77
N GLU A 71 16.68 -2.31 -21.25
CA GLU A 71 17.77 -2.95 -20.52
C GLU A 71 18.98 -2.01 -20.39
N ASN A 72 19.78 -2.22 -19.35
CA ASN A 72 20.94 -1.39 -18.98
C ASN A 72 20.57 0.10 -18.80
N HIS A 73 19.36 0.36 -18.28
CA HIS A 73 18.89 1.68 -17.89
C HIS A 73 18.36 1.68 -16.46
N VAL A 74 18.51 2.82 -15.79
CA VAL A 74 18.07 3.07 -14.43
C VAL A 74 16.81 3.94 -14.45
N TYR A 75 15.78 3.53 -13.71
CA TYR A 75 14.52 4.24 -13.64
C TYR A 75 14.14 4.57 -12.19
N LEU A 76 13.52 5.72 -11.97
CA LEU A 76 12.68 5.92 -10.78
C LEU A 76 11.32 5.31 -11.06
N VAL A 77 10.89 4.37 -10.23
CA VAL A 77 9.59 3.68 -10.33
C VAL A 77 8.79 3.83 -9.04
N SER A 78 7.47 4.01 -9.16
CA SER A 78 6.54 4.01 -8.03
C SER A 78 5.43 2.98 -8.25
N GLY A 79 4.84 2.45 -7.18
CA GLY A 79 3.76 1.47 -7.28
C GLY A 79 3.56 0.63 -6.02
N LYS A 80 3.34 -0.68 -6.18
CA LYS A 80 2.94 -1.62 -5.11
C LYS A 80 3.99 -2.70 -4.93
N PHE A 81 4.42 -2.92 -3.69
CA PHE A 81 5.47 -3.87 -3.35
C PHE A 81 4.86 -5.11 -2.69
N ILE A 82 5.09 -6.30 -3.25
CA ILE A 82 4.44 -7.56 -2.85
C ILE A 82 5.50 -8.68 -2.67
N PRO A 83 6.07 -8.85 -1.45
CA PRO A 83 7.08 -9.87 -1.16
C PRO A 83 6.58 -11.30 -0.97
N ARG A 84 5.29 -11.51 -0.70
CA ARG A 84 4.63 -12.84 -0.52
C ARG A 84 5.12 -13.71 0.65
N ASN A 85 6.28 -13.43 1.23
CA ASN A 85 6.91 -14.15 2.36
C ASN A 85 7.03 -15.67 2.21
N ILE A 86 7.36 -16.07 0.98
CA ILE A 86 7.73 -17.44 0.63
C ILE A 86 9.05 -17.37 -0.15
N LYS A 87 9.69 -18.53 -0.37
CA LYS A 87 10.96 -18.62 -1.11
C LYS A 87 10.75 -18.43 -2.64
N THR A 88 10.28 -17.25 -3.03
CA THR A 88 10.08 -16.80 -4.41
C THR A 88 10.53 -15.35 -4.55
N THR A 89 11.04 -14.98 -5.72
CA THR A 89 11.41 -13.60 -6.06
C THR A 89 10.29 -12.60 -5.71
N PRO A 90 10.53 -11.59 -4.85
CA PRO A 90 9.58 -10.52 -4.57
C PRO A 90 9.15 -9.77 -5.83
N VAL A 91 7.95 -9.20 -5.82
CA VAL A 91 7.42 -8.46 -6.98
C VAL A 91 7.15 -7.00 -6.65
N PHE A 92 7.56 -6.12 -7.56
CA PHE A 92 7.19 -4.72 -7.56
C PHE A 92 6.30 -4.45 -8.78
N HIS A 93 5.02 -4.16 -8.54
CA HIS A 93 4.13 -3.68 -9.59
C HIS A 93 4.26 -2.17 -9.73
N TYR A 94 4.92 -1.68 -10.79
CA TYR A 94 5.04 -0.25 -11.05
C TYR A 94 3.82 0.31 -11.78
N ASP A 95 3.62 1.63 -11.63
CA ASP A 95 2.66 2.41 -12.40
C ASP A 95 3.37 3.10 -13.58
N SER A 96 2.91 2.83 -14.81
CA SER A 96 3.51 3.33 -16.05
C SER A 96 3.61 4.85 -16.10
N ASP A 97 2.68 5.53 -15.45
CA ASP A 97 2.49 6.97 -15.57
C ASP A 97 3.39 7.74 -14.59
N THR A 98 4.16 7.02 -13.76
CA THR A 98 5.02 7.56 -12.70
C THR A 98 6.52 7.37 -12.94
N ILE A 99 6.90 6.81 -14.09
CA ILE A 99 8.28 6.43 -14.39
C ILE A 99 9.10 7.63 -14.83
N ILE A 100 10.34 7.71 -14.34
CA ILE A 100 11.35 8.64 -14.85
C ILE A 100 12.58 7.85 -15.26
N ASN A 101 13.02 7.96 -16.52
CA ASN A 101 14.30 7.42 -16.99
C ASN A 101 15.43 8.30 -16.44
N LEU A 102 16.40 7.69 -15.75
CA LEU A 102 17.55 8.36 -15.14
C LEU A 102 18.84 8.18 -15.97
N GLY A 103 18.79 7.44 -17.08
CA GLY A 103 19.89 7.20 -18.00
C GLY A 103 20.40 5.76 -18.00
N GLU A 104 21.48 5.53 -18.74
CA GLU A 104 22.17 4.24 -18.82
C GLU A 104 22.82 3.85 -17.49
N THR A 105 22.76 2.57 -17.13
CA THR A 105 23.37 2.01 -15.91
C THR A 105 24.86 2.32 -15.80
N ALA A 106 25.59 2.23 -16.91
CA ALA A 106 27.03 2.54 -16.96
C ALA A 106 27.36 4.01 -16.64
N GLN A 107 26.39 4.92 -16.73
CA GLN A 107 26.56 6.36 -16.45
C GLN A 107 26.01 6.73 -15.06
N PHE A 108 25.30 5.83 -14.38
CA PHE A 108 24.63 6.10 -13.12
C PHE A 108 25.55 5.84 -11.91
N SER A 109 26.20 6.89 -11.41
CA SER A 109 27.21 6.81 -10.33
C SER A 109 26.66 6.91 -8.90
N GLN A 110 25.34 7.01 -8.72
CA GLN A 110 24.72 7.19 -7.41
C GLN A 110 24.42 5.83 -6.75
N SER A 111 24.88 5.62 -5.52
CA SER A 111 24.50 4.41 -4.76
C SER A 111 22.97 4.32 -4.60
N MET A 112 22.43 3.11 -4.73
CA MET A 112 21.00 2.81 -4.54
C MET A 112 20.69 2.22 -3.16
N CYS A 113 21.71 1.82 -2.38
CA CYS A 113 21.54 1.25 -1.04
C CYS A 113 20.68 2.11 -0.13
N ASP A 114 19.76 1.45 0.58
CA ASP A 114 18.97 2.01 1.68
C ASP A 114 18.07 3.21 1.30
N LYS A 115 17.94 3.50 -0.01
CA LYS A 115 17.08 4.55 -0.59
C LYS A 115 15.66 4.09 -0.98
N PRO A 116 15.38 2.83 -1.32
CA PRO A 116 14.03 2.40 -1.69
C PRO A 116 13.05 2.69 -0.55
N SER A 117 12.04 3.50 -0.84
CA SER A 117 11.12 4.07 0.14
C SER A 117 9.75 3.42 0.06
N VAL A 118 9.08 3.28 1.20
CA VAL A 118 7.80 2.58 1.31
C VAL A 118 6.83 3.35 2.21
N LEU A 119 5.55 3.22 1.91
CA LEU A 119 4.42 3.71 2.69
C LEU A 119 3.45 2.54 2.90
N GLY A 120 3.42 1.99 4.11
CA GLY A 120 2.54 0.87 4.48
C GLY A 120 1.41 1.36 5.39
N LEU A 121 0.16 1.10 5.01
CA LEU A 121 -1.04 1.31 5.84
C LEU A 121 -1.57 -0.04 6.27
N ASP A 122 -1.44 -0.41 7.55
CA ASP A 122 -1.52 -1.83 7.89
C ASP A 122 -1.68 -2.18 9.38
N VAL A 123 -2.13 -3.42 9.64
CA VAL A 123 -2.42 -3.99 10.95
C VAL A 123 -1.18 -4.60 11.60
N VAL A 124 -0.90 -4.21 12.85
CA VAL A 124 0.17 -4.78 13.67
C VAL A 124 -0.17 -6.23 14.06
N VAL A 125 0.69 -7.18 13.68
CA VAL A 125 0.55 -8.61 14.03
C VAL A 125 1.61 -9.14 14.98
N SER A 126 2.74 -8.45 15.12
CA SER A 126 3.74 -8.74 16.16
C SER A 126 4.49 -7.48 16.54
N LYS A 127 4.98 -7.43 17.79
CA LYS A 127 5.93 -6.43 18.24
C LYS A 127 6.91 -7.01 19.26
N LYS A 128 8.18 -6.60 19.20
CA LYS A 128 9.26 -7.00 20.11
C LYS A 128 10.22 -5.84 20.33
N GLU A 129 10.49 -5.48 21.58
CA GLU A 129 11.63 -4.59 21.88
C GLU A 129 12.93 -5.40 21.78
N VAL A 130 13.90 -4.84 21.06
CA VAL A 130 15.26 -5.35 20.94
C VAL A 130 16.20 -4.28 21.49
N ILE A 131 17.25 -4.71 22.19
CA ILE A 131 18.30 -3.82 22.66
C ILE A 131 19.44 -3.89 21.64
N ASP A 132 19.73 -2.76 21.00
CA ASP A 132 20.92 -2.59 20.16
C ASP A 132 22.10 -2.28 21.08
N SER A 133 23.05 -3.22 21.11
CA SER A 133 24.28 -3.14 21.89
C SER A 133 25.45 -2.52 21.11
N ASP A 134 25.25 -2.17 19.83
CA ASP A 134 26.28 -1.51 19.02
C ASP A 134 26.43 -0.04 19.43
N GLY A 135 27.46 0.20 20.25
CA GLY A 135 27.94 1.53 20.66
C GLY A 135 27.85 1.82 22.16
N ASP A 136 28.43 2.94 22.55
CA ASP A 136 28.71 3.38 23.94
C ASP A 136 27.47 3.73 24.78
N CYS A 137 26.27 3.45 24.25
CA CYS A 137 24.97 3.60 24.88
C CYS A 137 24.05 2.58 24.22
N ALA A 138 23.10 1.99 24.94
CA ALA A 138 22.19 0.98 24.40
C ALA A 138 20.95 1.63 23.75
N SER A 139 20.62 1.30 22.49
CA SER A 139 19.30 1.67 21.92
C SER A 139 18.29 0.65 22.38
N LYS A 140 17.05 1.09 22.60
CA LYS A 140 15.92 0.23 22.30
C LYS A 140 15.48 0.47 20.86
N THR A 141 15.26 -0.61 20.11
CA THR A 141 14.63 -0.59 18.78
C THR A 141 13.40 -1.48 18.85
N LEU A 142 12.22 -0.95 18.50
CA LEU A 142 11.01 -1.75 18.45
C LEU A 142 10.89 -2.37 17.06
N HIS A 143 10.93 -3.70 17.03
CA HIS A 143 10.67 -4.51 15.84
C HIS A 143 9.16 -4.75 15.77
N VAL A 144 8.50 -4.22 14.75
CA VAL A 144 7.05 -4.35 14.52
C VAL A 144 6.83 -5.09 13.21
N ILE A 145 6.03 -6.16 13.22
CA ILE A 145 5.60 -6.83 11.99
C ILE A 145 4.18 -6.37 11.70
N LEU A 146 3.96 -5.81 10.50
CA LEU A 146 2.65 -5.51 9.96
C LEU A 146 2.23 -6.58 8.93
N GLN A 147 0.93 -6.77 8.68
CA GLN A 147 0.38 -7.80 7.77
C GLN A 147 -0.46 -7.25 6.60
N HIS A 148 0.24 -6.73 5.60
CA HIS A 148 -0.32 -6.06 4.43
C HIS A 148 -1.24 -6.97 3.62
N THR A 149 -2.27 -6.38 3.02
CA THR A 149 -3.18 -7.06 2.10
C THR A 149 -3.40 -6.22 0.85
N HIS A 150 -2.93 -6.71 -0.30
CA HIS A 150 -3.04 -6.04 -1.59
C HIS A 150 -3.57 -6.99 -2.68
N TYR A 151 -4.34 -6.47 -3.64
CA TYR A 151 -4.66 -7.19 -4.87
C TYR A 151 -3.45 -7.22 -5.82
N ASP A 152 -2.99 -8.42 -6.20
CA ASP A 152 -1.99 -8.66 -7.26
C ASP A 152 -2.72 -8.77 -8.61
N PRO A 153 -2.44 -7.87 -9.58
CA PRO A 153 -3.12 -7.85 -10.88
C PRO A 153 -2.73 -9.00 -11.81
N VAL A 154 -1.61 -9.68 -11.55
CA VAL A 154 -1.10 -10.79 -12.36
C VAL A 154 -1.72 -12.12 -11.93
N THR A 155 -1.83 -12.39 -10.62
CA THR A 155 -2.63 -13.54 -10.12
C THR A 155 -4.14 -13.29 -10.14
N LYS A 156 -4.55 -12.01 -10.16
CA LYS A 156 -5.95 -11.58 -9.97
C LYS A 156 -6.50 -12.01 -8.61
N SER A 157 -5.66 -12.05 -7.58
CA SER A 157 -6.02 -12.45 -6.21
C SER A 157 -5.63 -11.38 -5.20
N GLN A 158 -6.27 -11.38 -4.03
CA GLN A 158 -5.70 -10.69 -2.87
C GLN A 158 -4.58 -11.54 -2.29
N VAL A 159 -3.42 -10.92 -2.12
CA VAL A 159 -2.22 -11.48 -1.51
C VAL A 159 -2.06 -10.80 -0.15
N GLN A 160 -1.89 -11.61 0.88
CA GLN A 160 -1.47 -11.17 2.20
C GLN A 160 0.02 -11.43 2.36
N PHE A 161 0.73 -10.48 2.96
CA PHE A 161 2.16 -10.58 3.24
C PHE A 161 2.49 -9.73 4.48
N LYS A 162 3.76 -9.69 4.85
CA LYS A 162 4.29 -9.09 6.06
C LYS A 162 5.61 -8.40 5.75
N SER A 163 5.86 -7.33 6.48
CA SER A 163 7.10 -6.56 6.47
C SER A 163 7.52 -6.26 7.90
N LEU A 164 8.83 -6.31 8.16
CA LEU A 164 9.42 -5.98 9.46
C LEU A 164 9.79 -4.50 9.46
N TYR A 165 9.29 -3.76 10.45
CA TYR A 165 9.59 -2.35 10.65
C TYR A 165 10.46 -2.17 11.89
N HIS A 166 11.61 -1.50 11.73
CA HIS A 166 12.49 -1.08 12.82
C HIS A 166 12.12 0.36 13.23
N VAL A 167 11.66 0.53 14.46
CA VAL A 167 11.31 1.83 15.04
C VAL A 167 12.36 2.18 16.11
N GLY A 168 13.28 3.09 15.76
CA GLY A 168 14.42 3.44 16.62
C GLY A 168 14.03 4.30 17.84
N GLY A 169 14.39 3.84 19.04
CA GLY A 169 14.10 4.50 20.32
C GLY A 169 15.11 5.55 20.77
N ARG A 170 16.20 5.81 20.03
CA ARG A 170 17.10 6.97 20.27
C ARG A 170 16.68 8.25 19.51
N LYS A 171 15.56 8.22 18.78
CA LYS A 171 14.99 9.34 18.01
C LYS A 171 13.60 9.71 18.54
N ASN A 172 12.91 10.62 17.84
CA ASN A 172 11.54 11.10 18.11
C ASN A 172 10.45 10.00 18.32
N PHE A 173 10.78 8.72 18.11
CA PHE A 173 9.86 7.59 18.18
C PHE A 173 9.91 6.78 19.49
N ALA A 174 10.81 7.09 20.44
CA ALA A 174 10.89 6.40 21.74
C ALA A 174 9.53 6.27 22.44
N ASN A 175 8.79 7.38 22.49
CA ASN A 175 7.46 7.46 23.11
C ASN A 175 6.34 6.84 22.26
N THR A 176 6.61 6.45 21.01
CA THR A 176 5.60 5.84 20.12
C THR A 176 5.46 4.33 20.31
N PHE A 177 6.37 3.67 21.04
CA PHE A 177 6.36 2.21 21.21
C PHE A 177 5.05 1.67 21.81
N GLY A 178 4.44 2.43 22.75
CA GLY A 178 3.15 2.09 23.35
C GLY A 178 1.95 2.25 22.40
N LEU A 179 2.11 2.98 21.29
CA LEU A 179 1.06 3.18 20.29
C LEU A 179 0.84 1.93 19.42
N PHE A 180 1.86 1.09 19.26
CA PHE A 180 1.76 -0.20 18.56
C PHE A 180 1.05 -1.23 19.44
N GLN A 181 -0.13 -1.66 19.02
CA GLN A 181 -0.95 -2.66 19.70
C GLN A 181 -1.37 -3.71 18.68
N LEU A 182 -1.41 -5.00 19.07
CA LEU A 182 -1.83 -6.06 18.16
C LEU A 182 -3.24 -5.80 17.65
N GLY A 183 -3.48 -5.99 16.35
CA GLY A 183 -4.76 -5.70 15.70
C GLY A 183 -5.02 -4.22 15.40
N ARG A 184 -4.14 -3.29 15.80
CA ARG A 184 -4.27 -1.87 15.48
C ARG A 184 -3.69 -1.55 14.10
N GLU A 185 -4.42 -0.74 13.33
CA GLU A 185 -3.98 -0.24 12.03
C GLU A 185 -3.12 1.03 12.17
N VAL A 186 -1.96 1.03 11.51
CA VAL A 186 -0.92 2.06 11.58
C VAL A 186 -0.41 2.35 10.17
N LEU A 187 -0.20 3.63 9.86
CA LEU A 187 0.53 4.08 8.68
C LEU A 187 2.00 4.28 9.07
N ILE A 188 2.93 3.63 8.37
CA ILE A 188 4.38 3.85 8.52
C ILE A 188 4.96 4.22 7.16
N SER A 189 5.73 5.31 7.12
CA SER A 189 6.67 5.56 6.03
C SER A 189 8.10 5.26 6.46
N GLY A 190 8.91 4.75 5.55
CA GLY A 190 10.27 4.33 5.85
C GLY A 190 11.08 3.99 4.61
N ASN A 191 12.33 3.59 4.82
CA ASN A 191 13.23 3.08 3.79
C ASN A 191 13.53 1.60 4.03
N ILE A 192 13.62 0.83 2.95
CA ILE A 192 14.09 -0.56 3.00
C ILE A 192 15.58 -0.54 3.32
N VAL A 193 16.00 -1.27 4.35
CA VAL A 193 17.38 -1.34 4.87
C VAL A 193 17.86 -2.77 5.06
N GLY A 194 17.13 -3.76 4.53
CA GLY A 194 17.46 -5.16 4.72
C GLY A 194 16.39 -6.13 4.23
N TYR A 195 16.76 -7.40 4.23
CA TYR A 195 15.87 -8.52 3.94
C TYR A 195 16.16 -9.67 4.90
N SER A 196 15.14 -10.18 5.57
CA SER A 196 15.21 -11.40 6.37
C SER A 196 15.01 -12.60 5.43
N GLU A 197 16.07 -13.36 5.18
CA GLU A 197 16.01 -14.58 4.37
C GLU A 197 15.22 -15.69 5.07
N ASP A 198 15.34 -15.83 6.40
CA ASP A 198 14.62 -16.85 7.18
C ASP A 198 13.08 -16.68 7.12
N GLN A 199 12.61 -15.44 7.02
CA GLN A 199 11.19 -15.09 7.05
C GLN A 199 10.66 -14.56 5.70
N PHE A 200 11.54 -14.44 4.70
CA PHE A 200 11.27 -13.83 3.40
C PHE A 200 10.59 -12.45 3.50
N MET A 201 11.02 -11.62 4.45
CA MET A 201 10.44 -10.31 4.77
C MET A 201 11.42 -9.17 4.49
N TRP A 202 10.93 -8.08 3.92
CA TRP A 202 11.69 -6.82 3.87
C TRP A 202 11.76 -6.18 5.25
N ILE A 203 12.91 -5.56 5.52
CA ILE A 203 13.21 -4.81 6.73
C ILE A 203 13.18 -3.33 6.38
N VAL A 204 12.33 -2.58 7.06
CA VAL A 204 12.05 -1.16 6.81
C VAL A 204 12.44 -0.36 8.04
N ASN A 205 13.37 0.57 7.92
CA ASN A 205 13.63 1.56 8.95
C ASN A 205 12.54 2.65 8.91
N ALA A 206 11.85 2.88 10.02
CA ALA A 206 10.75 3.83 10.10
C ALA A 206 11.24 5.29 10.12
N ILE A 207 10.63 6.13 9.28
CA ILE A 207 10.90 7.57 9.13
C ILE A 207 9.70 8.40 9.60
N SER A 208 8.47 7.90 9.47
CA SER A 208 7.28 8.52 10.06
C SER A 208 6.25 7.45 10.46
N ILE A 209 5.47 7.75 11.50
CA ILE A 209 4.43 6.87 12.06
C ILE A 209 3.17 7.70 12.25
N SER A 210 2.03 7.18 11.84
CA SER A 210 0.71 7.76 12.12
C SER A 210 -0.26 6.67 12.51
N ILE A 211 -0.86 6.79 13.70
CA ILE A 211 -1.86 5.84 14.18
C ILE A 211 -3.19 6.17 13.50
N THR A 212 -3.86 5.17 12.95
CA THR A 212 -5.18 5.39 12.36
C THR A 212 -6.25 5.49 13.46
N SER A 213 -7.20 6.39 13.26
CA SER A 213 -8.27 6.63 14.24
C SER A 213 -9.48 5.71 14.09
N GLY A 214 -9.52 4.78 13.13
CA GLY A 214 -10.55 3.74 13.00
C GLY A 214 -11.98 4.19 13.34
N SER A 215 -12.54 5.16 12.61
CA SER A 215 -13.89 5.72 12.84
C SER A 215 -14.14 6.20 14.29
N GLN A 216 -13.28 7.06 14.83
CA GLN A 216 -13.61 7.81 16.05
C GLN A 216 -14.76 8.79 15.81
N SER A 217 -15.79 8.70 16.66
CA SER A 217 -16.74 9.80 16.88
C SER A 217 -15.98 10.99 17.50
N THR A 218 -15.80 12.05 16.72
CA THR A 218 -15.07 13.25 17.14
C THR A 218 -15.68 13.87 18.39
N THR A 219 -14.98 13.73 19.53
CA THR A 219 -15.21 14.60 20.70
C THR A 219 -14.21 15.73 20.63
N THR A 220 -14.69 16.92 20.26
CA THR A 220 -13.89 18.14 20.14
C THR A 220 -13.43 18.63 21.51
N GLN A 221 -12.11 18.79 21.69
CA GLN A 221 -11.54 19.63 22.75
C GLN A 221 -10.92 20.87 22.12
N SER A 222 -11.33 22.05 22.61
CA SER A 222 -10.85 23.35 22.15
C SER A 222 -9.70 23.85 23.03
N SER A 223 -8.56 24.16 22.43
CA SER A 223 -7.41 24.79 23.10
C SER A 223 -7.30 26.27 22.72
N ARG A 224 -7.19 27.15 23.72
CA ARG A 224 -7.01 28.60 23.53
C ARG A 224 -5.57 28.94 23.10
N SER A 225 -5.42 29.93 22.24
CA SER A 225 -4.12 30.48 21.82
C SER A 225 -3.71 31.69 22.66
N THR A 226 -2.40 31.96 22.71
CA THR A 226 -1.79 33.19 23.26
C THR A 226 -0.81 33.76 22.23
N GLN A 227 -0.93 35.06 21.93
CA GLN A 227 -0.16 35.73 20.88
C GLN A 227 1.23 36.18 21.36
N LYS A 228 2.16 36.39 20.41
CA LYS A 228 3.52 36.91 20.64
C LYS A 228 3.90 37.92 19.53
N PRO A 229 4.69 38.98 19.79
CA PRO A 229 4.90 40.07 18.83
C PRO A 229 5.85 39.74 17.67
N GLU A 230 5.65 40.40 16.54
CA GLU A 230 6.41 40.22 15.29
C GLU A 230 7.81 40.87 15.28
N LEU A 231 8.67 40.35 14.41
CA LEU A 231 9.92 40.98 13.96
C LEU A 231 9.96 40.99 12.43
N VAL A 232 10.47 42.08 11.85
CA VAL A 232 10.41 42.37 10.41
C VAL A 232 11.14 41.31 9.56
N SER A 233 10.42 40.71 8.61
CA SER A 233 10.91 39.62 7.75
C SER A 233 11.87 40.10 6.64
N ARG A 234 12.90 39.30 6.36
CA ARG A 234 13.90 39.56 5.28
C ARG A 234 13.50 38.98 3.92
N ARG A 235 12.22 38.62 3.69
CA ARG A 235 11.75 37.99 2.44
C ARG A 235 10.49 38.70 1.90
N PRO A 236 10.65 39.76 1.09
CA PRO A 236 9.52 40.40 0.42
C PRO A 236 8.81 39.40 -0.50
N GLY A 237 7.48 39.30 -0.41
CA GLY A 237 6.67 38.44 -1.28
C GLY A 237 6.50 36.98 -0.83
N LEU A 238 6.94 36.60 0.38
CA LEU A 238 6.55 35.31 0.96
C LEU A 238 5.08 35.37 1.40
N ILE A 239 4.23 34.55 0.76
CA ILE A 239 2.83 34.38 1.17
C ILE A 239 2.75 33.23 2.16
N SER A 240 2.34 33.54 3.39
CA SER A 240 1.88 32.56 4.37
C SER A 240 0.39 32.28 4.13
N ILE A 241 0.00 31.00 4.12
CA ILE A 241 -1.41 30.61 4.01
C ILE A 241 -2.17 30.96 5.30
N GLU A 242 -1.47 30.99 6.44
CA GLU A 242 -2.02 31.29 7.76
C GLU A 242 -2.33 32.79 7.94
N ASP A 243 -1.66 33.66 7.16
CA ASP A 243 -1.86 35.12 7.16
C ASP A 243 -2.81 35.59 6.03
N GLN A 244 -3.43 34.67 5.30
CA GLN A 244 -4.59 34.99 4.46
C GLN A 244 -5.80 35.21 5.39
N PRO A 245 -6.49 36.37 5.34
CA PRO A 245 -7.72 36.53 6.11
C PRO A 245 -8.76 35.52 5.63
N GLU A 246 -9.29 34.70 6.55
CA GLU A 246 -10.31 33.71 6.19
C GLU A 246 -11.51 34.40 5.51
N PRO A 247 -12.01 33.88 4.38
CA PRO A 247 -13.21 34.41 3.75
C PRO A 247 -14.39 34.21 4.71
N ALA A 248 -15.04 35.31 5.09
CA ALA A 248 -16.11 35.33 6.09
C ALA A 248 -17.22 34.33 5.73
N HIS A 249 -17.25 33.20 6.44
CA HIS A 249 -18.20 32.13 6.20
C HIS A 249 -19.56 32.52 6.79
N ILE A 250 -20.52 32.84 5.92
CA ILE A 250 -21.91 33.08 6.34
C ILE A 250 -22.52 31.72 6.72
N GLU A 251 -22.79 31.50 8.00
CA GLU A 251 -23.48 30.30 8.48
C GLU A 251 -24.97 30.30 8.06
N PRO A 252 -25.48 29.23 7.42
CA PRO A 252 -26.91 29.04 7.25
C PRO A 252 -27.56 28.68 8.60
N GLN A 253 -28.32 29.61 9.17
CA GLN A 253 -29.09 29.35 10.39
C GLN A 253 -30.09 28.20 10.17
N THR A 254 -29.87 27.07 10.83
CA THR A 254 -30.79 25.93 10.81
C THR A 254 -31.66 25.95 12.06
N GLN A 255 -32.96 26.17 11.90
CA GLN A 255 -33.92 26.23 13.00
C GLN A 255 -34.16 24.83 13.62
N SER A 256 -34.28 24.78 14.95
CA SER A 256 -34.47 23.54 15.70
C SER A 256 -35.94 23.15 15.84
N ILE A 257 -36.23 21.84 15.73
CA ILE A 257 -37.53 21.24 16.08
C ILE A 257 -37.25 20.02 16.99
N PRO A 258 -38.01 19.77 18.08
CA PRO A 258 -37.63 18.80 19.13
C PRO A 258 -38.12 17.36 18.88
N ASN A 259 -37.39 16.38 19.45
CA ASN A 259 -37.76 14.97 19.49
C ASN A 259 -38.85 14.65 20.53
N PRO A 260 -39.73 13.69 20.20
CA PRO A 260 -40.09 12.55 21.05
C PRO A 260 -39.78 11.21 20.34
N GLY A 261 -39.53 10.07 20.97
CA GLY A 261 -39.54 9.72 22.39
C GLY A 261 -39.91 8.24 22.58
N LEU A 262 -38.91 7.39 22.87
CA LEU A 262 -39.00 6.01 23.42
C LEU A 262 -39.72 4.89 22.60
N LEU A 263 -39.08 3.71 22.48
CA LEU A 263 -39.57 2.37 22.90
C LEU A 263 -38.76 1.20 22.26
N THR A 264 -38.36 0.24 23.11
CA THR A 264 -37.90 -1.15 22.79
C THR A 264 -39.08 -2.13 23.01
N PRO A 265 -39.00 -3.49 22.94
CA PRO A 265 -37.91 -4.47 22.71
C PRO A 265 -38.36 -5.58 21.67
N PRO A 266 -38.12 -6.93 21.75
CA PRO A 266 -37.08 -7.77 22.38
C PRO A 266 -36.44 -8.87 21.45
N ASN A 267 -35.52 -9.65 22.05
CA ASN A 267 -34.81 -10.89 21.63
C ASN A 267 -35.56 -11.96 20.78
N THR A 268 -34.80 -12.84 20.10
CA THR A 268 -34.85 -14.34 20.24
C THR A 268 -33.59 -15.03 19.66
N VAL A 269 -33.31 -16.25 20.15
CA VAL A 269 -32.10 -17.10 20.11
C VAL A 269 -31.93 -17.92 18.80
N SER A 270 -30.74 -18.54 18.64
CA SER A 270 -30.38 -19.74 17.82
C SER A 270 -29.78 -19.51 16.41
N GLN A 271 -28.82 -20.31 15.92
CA GLN A 271 -27.96 -21.37 16.52
C GLN A 271 -26.65 -21.60 15.72
N GLU A 272 -25.79 -22.53 16.15
CA GLU A 272 -24.46 -22.88 15.56
C GLU A 272 -24.52 -23.86 14.37
N ALA A 273 -23.46 -23.85 13.55
CA ALA A 273 -22.88 -25.07 12.95
C ALA A 273 -21.43 -24.79 12.47
N GLU A 274 -20.46 -25.57 12.96
CA GLU A 274 -19.09 -25.60 12.43
C GLU A 274 -19.01 -26.37 11.09
N VAL A 275 -18.04 -26.01 10.24
CA VAL A 275 -17.45 -26.97 9.27
C VAL A 275 -15.94 -26.77 9.24
N GLN A 276 -15.21 -27.77 9.75
CA GLN A 276 -13.78 -27.95 9.48
C GLN A 276 -13.61 -28.69 8.15
N SER A 277 -12.60 -28.34 7.34
CA SER A 277 -11.80 -29.33 6.60
C SER A 277 -10.56 -28.72 5.91
N ASN A 278 -9.40 -29.04 6.47
CA ASN A 278 -8.17 -29.52 5.83
C ASN A 278 -7.43 -28.72 4.73
N THR A 279 -6.11 -28.65 4.95
CA THR A 279 -5.01 -28.31 4.04
C THR A 279 -4.85 -29.32 2.89
N PRO A 280 -4.01 -29.02 1.88
CA PRO A 280 -2.67 -29.62 1.91
C PRO A 280 -1.51 -28.71 1.46
N ASP A 281 -0.32 -29.26 1.69
CA ASP A 281 1.03 -28.70 1.66
C ASP A 281 1.57 -28.13 0.32
N ALA A 282 2.64 -27.35 0.47
CA ALA A 282 3.68 -27.07 -0.53
C ALA A 282 4.62 -28.30 -0.67
N PRO A 283 5.55 -28.42 -1.66
CA PRO A 283 6.17 -27.33 -2.42
C PRO A 283 6.45 -27.57 -3.92
N GLU A 284 6.82 -26.51 -4.64
CA GLU A 284 7.75 -26.60 -5.77
C GLU A 284 8.48 -25.27 -5.98
N SER A 285 9.82 -25.29 -6.07
CA SER A 285 10.64 -24.09 -6.20
C SER A 285 10.80 -23.65 -7.66
N GLY A 286 9.73 -23.10 -8.22
CA GLY A 286 9.72 -22.41 -9.51
C GLY A 286 9.36 -20.94 -9.36
N ASN A 287 9.65 -20.13 -10.38
CA ASN A 287 9.10 -18.79 -10.49
C ASN A 287 7.56 -18.87 -10.54
N TYR A 288 6.91 -18.47 -9.44
CA TYR A 288 5.46 -18.63 -9.26
C TYR A 288 4.60 -18.01 -10.39
N TYR A 289 5.12 -17.02 -11.12
CA TYR A 289 4.43 -16.36 -12.24
C TYR A 289 4.41 -17.16 -13.55
N ASP A 290 5.20 -18.23 -13.60
CA ASP A 290 5.39 -19.06 -14.79
C ASP A 290 4.39 -20.26 -14.74
N SER A 291 3.95 -20.65 -13.54
CA SER A 291 2.87 -21.64 -13.33
C SER A 291 1.45 -21.04 -13.37
N ILE A 292 1.29 -19.72 -13.55
CA ILE A 292 -0.04 -19.10 -13.70
C ILE A 292 -0.60 -19.42 -15.10
N VAL A 293 -1.45 -20.45 -15.16
CA VAL A 293 -2.27 -20.75 -16.34
C VAL A 293 -3.06 -19.52 -16.76
N SER A 294 -3.01 -19.17 -18.05
CA SER A 294 -3.75 -18.03 -18.61
C SER A 294 -5.26 -18.25 -18.49
N THR A 295 -5.85 -17.77 -17.39
CA THR A 295 -7.29 -17.72 -17.17
C THR A 295 -7.91 -16.59 -18.00
N SER A 296 -7.87 -16.79 -19.32
CA SER A 296 -8.78 -16.16 -20.26
C SER A 296 -10.18 -16.73 -20.04
N GLY A 297 -10.83 -16.27 -18.96
CA GLY A 297 -12.25 -16.54 -18.72
C GLY A 297 -13.03 -16.22 -19.99
N LYS A 298 -13.83 -17.18 -20.46
CA LYS A 298 -14.49 -17.14 -21.79
C LYS A 298 -15.09 -15.75 -22.02
N LYS A 299 -14.54 -15.02 -23.00
CA LYS A 299 -15.04 -13.69 -23.38
C LYS A 299 -16.53 -13.82 -23.70
N ARG A 300 -17.39 -13.09 -22.97
CA ARG A 300 -18.82 -13.03 -23.29
C ARG A 300 -18.98 -12.65 -24.75
N THR A 301 -19.77 -13.41 -25.50
CA THR A 301 -19.89 -13.18 -26.93
C THR A 301 -20.64 -11.87 -27.20
N LYS A 302 -20.37 -11.22 -28.34
CA LYS A 302 -21.11 -10.03 -28.78
C LYS A 302 -22.64 -10.26 -28.80
N LYS A 303 -23.05 -11.52 -29.00
CA LYS A 303 -24.46 -11.97 -28.96
C LYS A 303 -25.05 -11.94 -27.55
N GLU A 304 -24.31 -12.38 -26.53
CA GLU A 304 -24.73 -12.31 -25.12
C GLU A 304 -24.87 -10.86 -24.63
N ILE A 305 -23.86 -10.03 -24.93
CA ILE A 305 -23.87 -8.60 -24.57
C ILE A 305 -25.09 -7.88 -25.18
N LEU A 306 -25.38 -8.16 -26.47
CA LEU A 306 -26.52 -7.56 -27.17
C LEU A 306 -27.88 -8.11 -26.67
N ALA A 307 -27.92 -9.35 -26.19
CA ALA A 307 -29.13 -9.92 -25.59
C ALA A 307 -29.45 -9.27 -24.23
N ASP A 308 -28.44 -9.10 -23.37
CA ASP A 308 -28.60 -8.44 -22.06
C ASP A 308 -28.99 -6.96 -22.22
N ALA A 309 -28.37 -6.24 -23.16
CA ALA A 309 -28.74 -4.85 -23.49
C ALA A 309 -30.20 -4.72 -23.96
N LYS A 310 -30.70 -5.67 -24.76
CA LYS A 310 -32.12 -5.73 -25.16
C LYS A 310 -33.04 -6.04 -23.98
N ARG A 311 -32.60 -6.90 -23.04
CA ARG A 311 -33.36 -7.25 -21.83
C ARG A 311 -33.47 -6.05 -20.88
N ALA A 312 -32.36 -5.35 -20.64
CA ALA A 312 -32.33 -4.12 -19.86
C ALA A 312 -33.23 -3.02 -20.46
N LYS A 313 -33.17 -2.81 -21.79
CA LYS A 313 -34.03 -1.84 -22.48
C LYS A 313 -35.53 -2.14 -22.35
N LYS A 314 -35.93 -3.42 -22.34
CA LYS A 314 -37.33 -3.82 -22.12
C LYS A 314 -37.81 -3.53 -20.69
N ASN A 315 -36.93 -3.62 -19.70
CA ASN A 315 -37.27 -3.32 -18.31
C ASN A 315 -37.38 -1.81 -18.02
N LEU A 316 -36.74 -0.94 -18.81
CA LEU A 316 -36.93 0.51 -18.70
C LEU A 316 -38.28 0.99 -19.27
N SER A 317 -38.87 0.31 -20.25
CA SER A 317 -40.12 0.77 -20.87
C SER A 317 -41.40 0.39 -20.10
N THR A 318 -41.27 -0.13 -18.88
CA THR A 318 -42.38 -0.54 -18.01
C THR A 318 -42.51 0.31 -16.73
N ALA A 319 -41.72 1.38 -16.60
CA ALA A 319 -41.84 2.34 -15.51
C ALA A 319 -42.78 3.49 -15.91
N THR A 320 -44.01 3.48 -15.38
CA THR A 320 -45.01 4.53 -15.55
C THR A 320 -44.54 5.85 -14.92
N PRO A 321 -44.70 7.02 -15.57
CA PRO A 321 -44.30 8.30 -14.97
C PRO A 321 -45.24 8.74 -13.84
N TYR A 322 -44.65 9.28 -12.78
CA TYR A 322 -45.35 9.87 -11.63
C TYR A 322 -45.87 11.27 -12.00
N VAL A 323 -47.18 11.52 -11.87
CA VAL A 323 -47.78 12.84 -12.08
C VAL A 323 -47.92 13.52 -10.71
N GLY A 324 -47.34 14.70 -10.56
CA GLY A 324 -47.45 15.49 -9.34
C GLY A 324 -48.72 16.34 -9.29
N TYR A 325 -49.27 16.46 -8.08
CA TYR A 325 -50.19 17.49 -7.61
C TYR A 325 -49.73 17.91 -6.21
#